data_AF-A0A0K0DX51-F1
#
_entry.id   AF-A0A0K0DX51-F1
#
_cell.length_a   1.000
_cell.length_b   1.000
_cell.length_c   1.000
_cell.angle_alpha   90.00
_cell.angle_beta   90.00
_cell.angle_gamma   90.00
#
_symmetry.space_group_name_H-M   'P 1'
#
loop_
_entity.id
_entity.type
_entity.pdbx_description
1 polymer ?
#
loop_
_entity_poly.entity_id
_entity_poly.type
_entity_poly.pdbx_seq_one_letter_code
_entity_poly.pdbx_strand_id
1 'polypeptide(L)'
;MNSQQLQNWLEDIANNHKNIEDPTVGIEDYTNFLNQLIPNTQLLIQYLTNHYNDIHLIQPIIAQILMLYYKKGAFRYFTLQLIPSFMIIYFTALSKKQKNKTILFENFFLAIYNEEILANGPGSSDMEKKVEEIRIPSISTPSIYHDPKKLGLINGDTSSLSYETEPECLFTVKIGPYQAIEKFNAENKYLVLNRLLRGINSNLSRLPPEIVGRSICILAILVTQCGFNFPENQLNSKVLGNISQLEIIENFSNRRRIPINAIFLRELICGVYFSIYNYNADFALKALESIHYRAQYEMLAEILVITEAIIH
;
A
#
# COMPACT_ATOMS: atom_id res chain seq x y z
N MET A 1 -12.50 -16.16 -16.43
CA MET A 1 -13.62 -15.28 -16.85
C MET A 1 -13.17 -14.43 -18.02
N ASN A 2 -14.04 -14.14 -18.99
CA ASN A 2 -13.77 -13.16 -20.05
C ASN A 2 -14.18 -11.73 -19.62
N SER A 3 -13.90 -10.71 -20.43
CA SER A 3 -14.24 -9.30 -20.12
C SER A 3 -15.71 -9.13 -19.75
N GLN A 4 -16.64 -9.70 -20.53
CA GLN A 4 -18.08 -9.54 -20.31
C GLN A 4 -18.52 -10.17 -18.99
N GLN A 5 -18.00 -11.35 -18.65
CA GLN A 5 -18.30 -12.02 -17.37
C GLN A 5 -17.82 -11.20 -16.18
N LEU A 6 -16.63 -10.59 -16.28
CA LEU A 6 -16.11 -9.71 -15.22
C LEU A 6 -16.97 -8.45 -15.08
N GLN A 7 -17.39 -7.85 -16.20
CA GLN A 7 -18.26 -6.68 -16.19
C GLN A 7 -19.63 -6.98 -15.58
N ASN A 8 -20.25 -8.10 -15.97
CA ASN A 8 -21.52 -8.54 -15.39
C ASN A 8 -21.38 -8.81 -13.88
N TRP A 9 -20.26 -9.39 -13.43
CA TRP A 9 -20.00 -9.63 -12.02
C TRP A 9 -19.80 -8.34 -11.22
N LEU A 10 -19.08 -7.34 -11.77
CA LEU A 10 -18.95 -6.03 -11.14
C LEU A 10 -20.28 -5.30 -11.04
N GLU A 11 -21.14 -5.43 -12.06
CA GLU A 11 -22.49 -4.89 -12.06
C GLU A 11 -23.41 -5.58 -11.04
N ASP A 12 -23.31 -6.91 -10.92
CA ASP A 12 -24.01 -7.71 -9.91
C ASP A 12 -23.63 -7.25 -8.48
N ILE A 13 -22.33 -7.11 -8.22
CA ILE A 13 -21.81 -6.57 -6.95
C ILE A 13 -22.40 -5.18 -6.67
N ALA A 14 -22.38 -4.28 -7.67
CA ALA A 14 -22.84 -2.90 -7.53
C ALA A 14 -24.34 -2.79 -7.21
N ASN A 15 -25.15 -3.74 -7.68
CA ASN A 15 -26.61 -3.70 -7.59
C ASN A 15 -27.18 -4.49 -6.41
N ASN A 16 -26.56 -5.63 -6.06
CA ASN A 16 -27.11 -6.57 -5.08
C ASN A 16 -26.54 -6.41 -3.67
N HIS A 17 -25.49 -5.59 -3.49
CA HIS A 17 -24.87 -5.36 -2.19
C HIS A 17 -24.99 -3.89 -1.74
N LYS A 18 -26.19 -3.30 -1.79
CA LYS A 18 -26.37 -1.90 -1.34
C LYS A 18 -26.14 -1.70 0.16
N ASN A 19 -26.33 -2.74 0.97
CA ASN A 19 -26.20 -2.65 2.43
C ASN A 19 -24.77 -2.32 2.89
N ILE A 20 -23.75 -2.70 2.12
CA ILE A 20 -22.34 -2.42 2.42
C ILE A 20 -21.88 -1.04 1.94
N GLU A 21 -22.76 -0.26 1.34
CA GLU A 21 -22.50 1.13 0.90
C GLU A 21 -22.41 2.07 2.11
N ASP A 22 -23.14 1.75 3.19
CA ASP A 22 -23.18 2.54 4.42
C ASP A 22 -21.83 2.48 5.15
N PRO A 23 -21.16 3.63 5.39
CA PRO A 23 -19.90 3.71 6.12
C PRO A 23 -19.99 3.29 7.60
N THR A 24 -21.19 3.16 8.17
CA THR A 24 -21.42 2.78 9.57
C THR A 24 -21.40 1.26 9.80
N VAL A 25 -21.41 0.47 8.73
CA VAL A 25 -21.34 -0.99 8.79
C VAL A 25 -20.03 -1.46 9.46
N GLY A 26 -20.15 -2.55 10.23
CA GLY A 26 -19.04 -3.10 11.00
C GLY A 26 -17.88 -3.57 10.12
N ILE A 27 -16.67 -3.54 10.69
CA ILE A 27 -15.45 -4.01 10.02
C ILE A 27 -15.59 -5.49 9.62
N GLU A 28 -16.26 -6.30 10.44
CA GLU A 28 -16.49 -7.72 10.17
C GLU A 28 -17.31 -7.94 8.90
N ASP A 29 -18.39 -7.18 8.70
CA ASP A 29 -19.25 -7.28 7.52
C ASP A 29 -18.49 -6.89 6.24
N TYR A 30 -17.67 -5.84 6.30
CA TYR A 30 -16.78 -5.46 5.19
C TYR A 30 -15.78 -6.57 4.86
N THR A 31 -15.16 -7.14 5.89
CA THR A 31 -14.16 -8.20 5.73
C THR A 31 -14.82 -9.46 5.14
N ASN A 32 -16.00 -9.85 5.64
CA ASN A 32 -16.78 -10.98 5.13
C ASN A 32 -17.18 -10.78 3.67
N PHE A 33 -17.66 -9.58 3.31
CA PHE A 33 -17.98 -9.25 1.92
C PHE A 33 -16.76 -9.37 1.01
N LEU A 34 -15.63 -8.77 1.37
CA LEU A 34 -14.41 -8.83 0.54
C LEU A 34 -13.86 -10.25 0.43
N ASN A 35 -13.95 -11.04 1.51
CA ASN A 35 -13.52 -12.43 1.52
C ASN A 35 -14.34 -13.29 0.54
N GLN A 36 -15.65 -13.06 0.42
CA GLN A 36 -16.50 -13.74 -0.57
C GLN A 36 -16.07 -13.44 -2.01
N LEU A 37 -15.46 -12.27 -2.25
CA LEU A 37 -15.04 -11.84 -3.58
C LEU A 37 -13.63 -12.31 -3.97
N ILE A 38 -12.85 -12.93 -3.08
CA ILE A 38 -11.45 -13.32 -3.31
C ILE A 38 -11.26 -14.08 -4.64
N PRO A 39 -12.01 -15.16 -4.95
CA PRO A 39 -11.74 -15.96 -6.15
C PRO A 39 -11.92 -15.16 -7.45
N ASN A 40 -13.01 -14.39 -7.54
CA ASN A 40 -13.28 -13.55 -8.71
C ASN A 40 -12.34 -12.34 -8.79
N THR A 41 -11.89 -11.83 -7.64
CA THR A 41 -10.88 -10.75 -7.57
C THR A 41 -9.53 -11.24 -8.11
N GLN A 42 -9.11 -12.47 -7.80
CA GLN A 42 -7.89 -13.06 -8.38
C GLN A 42 -8.01 -13.22 -9.90
N LEU A 43 -9.15 -13.72 -10.39
CA LEU A 43 -9.42 -13.84 -11.83
C LEU A 43 -9.43 -12.47 -12.52
N LEU A 44 -9.99 -11.44 -11.88
CA LEU A 44 -9.97 -10.06 -12.35
C LEU A 44 -8.53 -9.54 -12.48
N ILE A 45 -7.71 -9.67 -11.43
CA ILE A 45 -6.31 -9.22 -11.44
C ILE A 45 -5.52 -9.93 -12.55
N GLN A 46 -5.69 -11.25 -12.67
CA GLN A 46 -5.02 -12.04 -13.70
C GLN A 46 -5.45 -11.59 -15.11
N TYR A 47 -6.75 -11.38 -15.32
CA TYR A 47 -7.29 -10.88 -16.60
C TYR A 47 -6.68 -9.52 -16.96
N LEU A 48 -6.72 -8.55 -16.03
CA LEU A 48 -6.15 -7.23 -16.26
C LEU A 48 -4.64 -7.28 -16.53
N THR A 49 -3.91 -8.14 -15.82
CA THR A 49 -2.46 -8.34 -16.00
C THR A 49 -2.13 -8.94 -17.36
N ASN A 50 -2.96 -9.84 -17.88
CA ASN A 50 -2.73 -10.47 -19.19
C ASN A 50 -3.15 -9.56 -20.36
N HIS A 51 -4.19 -8.75 -20.17
CA HIS A 51 -4.80 -7.94 -21.23
C HIS A 51 -4.49 -6.44 -21.15
N TYR A 52 -3.53 -6.00 -20.33
CA TYR A 52 -3.24 -4.56 -20.17
C TYR A 52 -2.79 -3.86 -21.47
N ASN A 53 -2.27 -4.62 -22.44
CA ASN A 53 -1.93 -4.10 -23.76
C ASN A 53 -3.18 -3.73 -24.58
N ASP A 54 -4.31 -4.40 -24.33
CA ASP A 54 -5.57 -4.23 -25.04
C ASP A 54 -6.49 -3.29 -24.26
N ILE A 55 -6.20 -1.99 -24.29
CA ILE A 55 -6.90 -0.95 -23.50
C ILE A 55 -8.43 -1.06 -23.60
N HIS A 56 -8.96 -1.30 -24.80
CA HIS A 56 -10.41 -1.40 -25.03
C HIS A 56 -11.07 -2.54 -24.23
N LEU A 57 -10.34 -3.60 -23.88
CA LEU A 57 -10.86 -4.72 -23.08
C LEU A 57 -10.87 -4.43 -21.58
N ILE A 58 -9.92 -3.61 -21.10
CA ILE A 58 -9.72 -3.36 -19.67
C ILE A 58 -10.32 -2.02 -19.19
N GLN A 59 -10.46 -1.04 -20.09
CA GLN A 59 -11.03 0.27 -19.80
C GLN A 59 -12.43 0.21 -19.19
N PRO A 60 -13.41 -0.55 -19.72
CA PRO A 60 -14.74 -0.62 -19.11
C PRO A 60 -14.69 -1.22 -17.69
N ILE A 61 -13.84 -2.21 -17.47
CA ILE A 61 -13.64 -2.85 -16.16
C ILE A 61 -13.07 -1.84 -15.15
N ILE A 62 -12.01 -1.12 -15.53
CA ILE A 62 -11.39 -0.11 -14.66
C ILE A 62 -12.36 1.05 -14.38
N ALA A 63 -13.18 1.44 -15.35
CA ALA A 63 -14.24 2.42 -15.16
C ALA A 63 -15.29 1.93 -14.14
N GLN A 64 -15.75 0.68 -14.24
CA GLN A 64 -16.67 0.10 -13.25
C GLN A 64 -16.07 0.04 -11.84
N ILE A 65 -14.79 -0.33 -11.72
CA ILE A 65 -14.08 -0.34 -10.42
C ILE A 65 -13.99 1.08 -9.83
N LEU A 66 -13.75 2.10 -10.67
CA LEU A 66 -13.78 3.48 -10.24
C LEU A 66 -15.20 3.92 -9.82
N MET A 67 -16.25 3.48 -10.53
CA MET A 67 -17.64 3.74 -10.13
C MET A 67 -18.00 3.07 -8.80
N LEU A 68 -17.52 1.84 -8.54
CA LEU A 68 -17.67 1.17 -7.25
C LEU A 68 -17.01 1.97 -6.14
N TYR A 69 -15.82 2.52 -6.37
CA TYR A 69 -15.16 3.35 -5.36
C TYR A 69 -16.03 4.53 -4.88
N TYR A 70 -16.72 5.19 -5.81
CA TYR A 70 -17.61 6.32 -5.48
C TYR A 70 -18.89 5.93 -4.71
N LYS A 71 -19.23 4.64 -4.68
CA LYS A 71 -20.27 4.11 -3.77
C LYS A 71 -19.80 4.07 -2.31
N LYS A 72 -18.51 4.26 -2.01
CA LYS A 72 -17.99 4.29 -0.63
C LYS A 72 -18.16 2.94 0.08
N GLY A 73 -18.20 2.93 1.42
CA GLY A 73 -18.38 1.71 2.23
C GLY A 73 -17.38 0.60 1.90
N ALA A 74 -17.84 -0.65 1.82
CA ALA A 74 -16.99 -1.78 1.44
C ALA A 74 -16.46 -1.69 0.00
N PHE A 75 -17.18 -1.00 -0.90
CA PHE A 75 -16.73 -0.83 -2.29
C PHE A 75 -15.46 0.03 -2.38
N ARG A 76 -15.29 1.01 -1.49
CA ARG A 76 -14.02 1.73 -1.35
C ARG A 76 -12.88 0.77 -1.06
N TYR A 77 -13.05 -0.11 -0.06
CA TYR A 77 -12.02 -1.08 0.33
C TYR A 77 -11.76 -2.12 -0.77
N PHE A 78 -12.80 -2.57 -1.48
CA PHE A 78 -12.67 -3.41 -2.67
C PHE A 78 -11.78 -2.76 -3.74
N THR A 79 -11.93 -1.45 -3.95
CA THR A 79 -11.09 -0.73 -4.91
C THR A 79 -9.66 -0.52 -4.38
N LEU A 80 -9.49 -0.20 -3.09
CA LEU A 80 -8.16 0.01 -2.50
C LEU A 80 -7.27 -1.24 -2.57
N GLN A 81 -7.81 -2.45 -2.36
CA GLN A 81 -7.01 -3.69 -2.47
C GLN A 81 -6.47 -3.97 -3.88
N LEU A 82 -7.07 -3.39 -4.93
CA LEU A 82 -6.66 -3.57 -6.32
C LEU A 82 -5.54 -2.62 -6.75
N ILE A 83 -5.32 -1.53 -6.01
CA ILE A 83 -4.33 -0.51 -6.37
C ILE A 83 -2.91 -1.09 -6.50
N PRO A 84 -2.39 -1.95 -5.60
CA PRO A 84 -1.06 -2.53 -5.77
C PRO A 84 -0.95 -3.34 -7.06
N SER A 85 -1.98 -4.10 -7.43
CA SER A 85 -2.05 -4.82 -8.71
C SER A 85 -2.01 -3.88 -9.90
N PHE A 86 -2.69 -2.74 -9.82
CA PHE A 86 -2.64 -1.73 -10.87
C PHE A 86 -1.27 -1.08 -10.95
N MET A 87 -0.59 -0.87 -9.82
CA MET A 87 0.79 -0.40 -9.80
C MET A 87 1.74 -1.41 -10.44
N ILE A 88 1.54 -2.72 -10.25
CA ILE A 88 2.32 -3.78 -10.93
C ILE A 88 2.18 -3.65 -12.44
N ILE A 89 0.96 -3.50 -12.96
CA ILE A 89 0.71 -3.33 -14.39
C ILE A 89 1.35 -2.03 -14.90
N TYR A 90 1.15 -0.93 -14.17
CA TYR A 90 1.73 0.38 -14.48
C TYR A 90 3.26 0.33 -14.59
N PHE A 91 3.94 -0.21 -13.59
CA PHE A 91 5.41 -0.33 -13.58
C PHE A 91 5.91 -1.35 -14.61
N THR A 92 5.16 -2.41 -14.87
CA THR A 92 5.44 -3.34 -15.97
C THR A 92 5.42 -2.61 -17.32
N ALA A 93 4.36 -1.84 -17.60
CA ALA A 93 4.25 -1.05 -18.83
C ALA A 93 5.36 0.01 -18.93
N LEU A 94 5.70 0.70 -17.83
CA LEU A 94 6.82 1.64 -17.79
C LEU A 94 8.15 0.98 -18.12
N SER A 95 8.45 -0.17 -17.52
CA SER A 95 9.69 -0.91 -17.75
C SER A 95 9.86 -1.35 -19.21
N LYS A 96 8.73 -1.59 -19.90
CA LYS A 96 8.63 -1.93 -21.33
C LYS A 96 8.51 -0.70 -22.25
N LYS A 97 8.58 0.52 -21.73
CA LYS A 97 8.39 1.80 -22.47
C LYS A 97 7.01 1.95 -23.15
N GLN A 98 5.99 1.28 -22.64
CA GLN A 98 4.63 1.31 -23.18
C GLN A 98 3.81 2.46 -22.58
N LYS A 99 4.25 3.72 -22.75
CA LYS A 99 3.63 4.90 -22.11
C LYS A 99 2.14 5.05 -22.43
N ASN A 100 1.70 4.75 -23.65
CA ASN A 100 0.29 4.86 -24.00
C ASN A 100 -0.60 3.91 -23.18
N LYS A 101 -0.02 2.82 -22.64
CA LYS A 101 -0.71 1.84 -21.80
C LYS A 101 -0.75 2.25 -20.32
N THR A 102 0.03 3.25 -19.90
CA THR A 102 0.06 3.71 -18.51
C THR A 102 -1.04 4.73 -18.19
N ILE A 103 -1.46 5.51 -19.18
CA ILE A 103 -2.41 6.64 -19.02
C ILE A 103 -3.70 6.24 -18.29
N LEU A 104 -4.26 5.07 -18.60
CA LEU A 104 -5.48 4.59 -17.94
C LEU A 104 -5.30 4.41 -16.43
N PHE A 105 -4.17 3.84 -16.01
CA PHE A 105 -3.82 3.66 -14.60
C PHE A 105 -3.43 4.98 -13.94
N GLU A 106 -2.72 5.86 -14.65
CA GLU A 106 -2.37 7.21 -14.17
C GLU A 106 -3.63 8.02 -13.82
N ASN A 107 -4.64 8.01 -14.70
CA ASN A 107 -5.92 8.67 -14.46
C ASN A 107 -6.67 8.04 -13.28
N PHE A 108 -6.65 6.71 -13.18
CA PHE A 108 -7.26 6.00 -12.06
C PHE A 108 -6.61 6.38 -10.72
N PHE A 109 -5.28 6.34 -10.63
CA PHE A 109 -4.55 6.72 -9.42
C PHE A 109 -4.83 8.17 -9.03
N LEU A 110 -4.89 9.07 -10.01
CA LEU A 110 -5.17 10.47 -9.78
C LEU A 110 -6.58 10.70 -9.21
N ALA A 111 -7.58 10.01 -9.77
CA ALA A 111 -8.95 10.08 -9.29
C ALA A 111 -9.06 9.62 -7.83
N ILE A 112 -8.50 8.45 -7.50
CA ILE A 112 -8.51 7.93 -6.13
C ILE A 112 -7.72 8.84 -5.19
N TYR A 113 -6.54 9.32 -5.60
CA TYR A 113 -5.71 10.20 -4.78
C TYR A 113 -6.44 11.47 -4.38
N ASN A 114 -7.07 12.15 -5.35
CA ASN A 114 -7.76 13.42 -5.10
C ASN A 114 -8.94 13.27 -4.12
N GLU A 115 -9.53 12.08 -4.07
CA GLU A 115 -10.60 11.72 -3.14
C GLU A 115 -10.06 11.31 -1.76
N GLU A 116 -8.95 10.56 -1.71
CA GLU A 116 -8.31 10.10 -0.46
C GLU A 116 -7.62 11.21 0.35
N ILE A 117 -7.43 12.39 -0.24
CA ILE A 117 -6.89 13.57 0.45
C ILE A 117 -7.98 14.46 1.06
N LEU A 118 -9.27 14.17 0.85
CA LEU A 118 -10.38 14.92 1.45
C LEU A 118 -10.53 14.56 2.93
N ALA A 119 -10.77 15.57 3.77
CA ALA A 119 -10.93 15.41 5.22
C ALA A 119 -12.15 14.53 5.55
N ASN A 120 -13.26 14.75 4.86
CA ASN A 120 -14.52 14.04 5.03
C ASN A 120 -14.63 12.77 4.15
N GLY A 121 -13.50 12.33 3.59
CA GLY A 121 -13.41 11.13 2.76
C GLY A 121 -14.00 11.30 1.35
N PRO A 122 -14.07 10.20 0.57
CA PRO A 122 -14.45 10.27 -0.83
C PRO A 122 -15.88 10.79 -1.04
N GLY A 123 -16.06 11.62 -2.06
CA GLY A 123 -17.33 12.23 -2.45
C GLY A 123 -17.93 13.15 -1.38
N SER A 124 -17.11 13.76 -0.51
CA SER A 124 -17.58 14.85 0.35
C SER A 124 -17.85 16.11 -0.48
N SER A 125 -18.90 16.85 -0.15
CA SER A 125 -19.14 18.19 -0.73
C SER A 125 -18.06 19.18 -0.29
N ASP A 126 -17.52 18.96 0.91
CA ASP A 126 -16.50 19.80 1.48
C ASP A 126 -15.15 19.45 0.86
N MET A 127 -14.52 20.45 0.23
CA MET A 127 -13.20 20.33 -0.38
C MET A 127 -12.06 20.43 0.63
N GLU A 128 -12.38 20.42 1.93
CA GLU A 128 -11.40 20.46 3.01
C GLU A 128 -10.43 19.29 2.89
N LYS A 129 -9.14 19.57 3.05
CA LYS A 129 -8.08 18.58 2.87
C LYS A 129 -7.69 17.98 4.22
N LYS A 130 -7.51 16.67 4.22
CA LYS A 130 -7.14 15.90 5.40
C LYS A 130 -5.76 16.32 5.90
N VAL A 131 -5.68 16.57 7.21
CA VAL A 131 -4.42 16.74 7.95
C VAL A 131 -4.32 15.61 8.95
N GLU A 132 -3.25 14.82 8.86
CA GLU A 132 -2.98 13.73 9.80
C GLU A 132 -2.11 14.27 10.94
N GLU A 133 -2.60 14.18 12.17
CA GLU A 133 -1.87 14.63 13.36
C GLU A 133 -1.30 13.43 14.10
N ILE A 134 0.03 13.42 14.28
CA ILE A 134 0.75 12.40 15.04
C ILE A 134 1.35 13.09 16.26
N ARG A 135 0.95 12.64 17.46
CA ARG A 135 1.55 13.10 18.72
C ARG A 135 2.80 12.30 19.00
N ILE A 136 3.94 12.98 19.15
CA ILE A 136 5.18 12.37 19.61
C ILE A 136 5.20 12.40 21.13
N PRO A 137 5.25 11.24 21.82
CA PRO A 137 5.36 11.23 23.28
C PRO A 137 6.70 11.84 23.71
N SER A 138 6.69 12.60 24.81
CA SER A 138 7.92 13.16 25.35
C SER A 138 8.74 12.09 26.07
N ILE A 139 10.07 12.09 25.86
CA ILE A 139 10.98 11.27 26.67
C ILE A 139 11.17 11.82 28.10
N SER A 140 10.80 13.08 28.35
CA SER A 140 10.78 13.65 29.71
C SER A 140 9.65 13.10 30.58
N THR A 141 8.64 12.49 29.96
CA THR A 141 7.52 11.84 30.66
C THR A 141 7.78 10.35 30.78
N PRO A 142 7.56 9.74 31.96
CA PRO A 142 7.77 8.31 32.15
C PRO A 142 6.81 7.48 31.30
N SER A 143 7.30 6.35 30.80
CA SER A 143 6.50 5.37 30.05
C SER A 143 6.80 3.95 30.53
N ILE A 144 6.05 2.96 30.03
CA ILE A 144 6.35 1.54 30.27
C ILE A 144 7.73 1.13 29.74
N TYR A 145 8.32 1.91 28.82
CA TYR A 145 9.60 1.61 28.19
C TYR A 145 10.79 2.34 28.83
N HIS A 146 10.57 3.45 29.54
CA HIS A 146 11.67 4.24 30.09
C HIS A 146 11.28 5.10 31.31
N ASP A 147 12.27 5.31 32.18
CA ASP A 147 12.21 6.25 33.31
C ASP A 147 13.12 7.47 33.01
N PRO A 148 12.56 8.69 32.90
CA PRO A 148 13.32 9.91 32.60
C PRO A 148 14.44 10.20 33.59
N LYS A 149 14.32 9.74 34.85
CA LYS A 149 15.38 9.89 35.87
C LYS A 149 16.62 9.08 35.50
N LYS A 150 16.44 7.88 34.93
CA LYS A 150 17.55 7.02 34.47
C LYS A 150 18.26 7.57 33.23
N LEU A 151 17.58 8.43 32.46
CA LEU A 151 18.16 9.11 31.31
C LEU A 151 18.90 10.42 31.69
N GLY A 152 18.90 10.82 32.97
CA GLY A 152 19.51 12.08 33.40
C GLY A 152 18.81 13.34 32.89
N LEU A 153 17.56 13.21 32.42
CA LEU A 153 16.76 14.32 31.89
C LEU A 153 16.16 15.20 32.99
N ILE A 154 16.09 14.67 34.22
CA ILE A 154 15.52 15.34 35.38
C ILE A 154 16.62 15.43 36.45
N ASN A 155 17.31 16.57 36.51
CA ASN A 155 18.27 16.87 37.55
C ASN A 155 17.61 17.77 38.60
N GLY A 156 17.00 17.16 39.62
CA GLY A 156 16.49 17.89 40.79
C GLY A 156 15.23 17.27 41.40
N ASP A 157 15.13 17.37 42.72
CA ASP A 157 13.98 16.95 43.53
C ASP A 157 12.68 17.74 43.22
N THR A 158 12.73 18.72 42.31
CA THR A 158 11.57 19.51 41.86
C THR A 158 10.71 18.79 40.82
N SER A 159 10.98 17.52 40.51
CA SER A 159 10.18 16.74 39.56
C SER A 159 8.79 16.35 40.08
N SER A 160 8.47 16.64 41.35
CA SER A 160 7.13 16.42 41.90
C SER A 160 6.09 17.40 41.36
N LEU A 161 6.50 18.56 40.84
CA LEU A 161 5.56 19.63 40.45
C LEU A 161 4.97 19.49 39.03
N SER A 162 5.49 18.58 38.18
CA SER A 162 5.04 18.46 36.78
C SER A 162 4.18 17.23 36.51
N TYR A 163 3.71 16.51 37.53
CA TYR A 163 2.78 15.39 37.35
C TYR A 163 1.31 15.84 37.30
N GLU A 164 0.99 17.06 37.76
CA GLU A 164 -0.39 17.58 37.82
C GLU A 164 -0.81 18.32 36.55
N THR A 165 0.12 18.92 35.82
CA THR A 165 -0.15 19.36 34.46
C THR A 165 -0.12 18.14 33.55
N GLU A 166 -1.15 17.99 32.71
CA GLU A 166 -1.17 16.97 31.65
C GLU A 166 0.22 16.86 31.03
N PRO A 167 0.75 15.64 30.79
CA PRO A 167 2.08 15.49 30.18
C PRO A 167 2.08 16.35 28.94
N GLU A 168 2.78 17.50 28.98
CA GLU A 168 2.73 18.46 27.88
C GLU A 168 3.24 17.70 26.66
N CYS A 169 2.32 17.37 25.76
CA CYS A 169 2.64 16.77 24.50
C CYS A 169 3.38 17.85 23.71
N LEU A 170 4.70 17.89 23.84
CA LEU A 170 5.50 19.00 23.33
C LEU A 170 5.41 19.13 21.80
N PHE A 171 5.15 18.02 21.09
CA PHE A 171 5.20 18.01 19.63
C PHE A 171 4.07 17.17 19.00
N THR A 172 3.13 17.85 18.36
CA THR A 172 2.21 17.27 17.39
C THR A 172 2.75 17.53 15.99
N VAL A 173 3.12 16.48 15.28
CA VAL A 173 3.50 16.54 13.86
C VAL A 173 2.23 16.53 13.02
N LYS A 174 2.07 17.55 12.17
CA LYS A 174 1.01 17.60 11.18
C LYS A 174 1.53 17.14 9.82
N ILE A 175 0.87 16.17 9.22
CA ILE A 175 1.18 15.64 7.90
C ILE A 175 0.06 16.06 6.94
N GLY A 176 0.45 16.72 5.85
CA GLY A 176 -0.49 17.39 4.94
C GLY A 176 -0.74 18.85 5.36
N PRO A 177 -1.76 19.50 4.77
CA PRO A 177 -2.69 18.95 3.79
C PRO A 177 -2.01 18.65 2.44
N TYR A 178 -2.45 17.58 1.79
CA TYR A 178 -2.03 17.27 0.43
C TYR A 178 -2.86 18.06 -0.56
N GLN A 179 -2.23 18.57 -1.62
CA GLN A 179 -2.92 19.33 -2.67
C GLN A 179 -3.54 18.40 -3.70
N ALA A 180 -4.67 18.82 -4.26
CA ALA A 180 -5.24 18.15 -5.42
C ALA A 180 -4.30 18.27 -6.61
N ILE A 181 -4.24 17.20 -7.42
CA ILE A 181 -3.40 17.14 -8.61
C ILE A 181 -4.29 16.99 -9.82
N GLU A 182 -4.10 17.84 -10.83
CA GLU A 182 -4.90 17.83 -12.06
C GLU A 182 -4.36 16.86 -13.11
N LYS A 183 -3.04 16.63 -13.11
CA LYS A 183 -2.37 15.80 -14.10
C LYS A 183 -1.26 14.96 -13.49
N PHE A 184 -1.26 13.67 -13.78
CA PHE A 184 -0.20 12.75 -13.39
C PHE A 184 1.04 12.95 -14.27
N ASN A 185 2.21 13.13 -13.67
CA ASN A 185 3.48 13.33 -14.38
C ASN A 185 4.66 12.75 -13.58
N ALA A 186 5.88 12.83 -14.13
CA ALA A 186 7.05 12.23 -13.49
C ALA A 186 7.44 12.88 -12.15
N GLU A 187 7.12 14.15 -11.95
CA GLU A 187 7.45 14.94 -10.75
C GLU A 187 6.52 14.57 -9.58
N ASN A 188 5.21 14.51 -9.83
CA ASN A 188 4.21 14.19 -8.80
C ASN A 188 3.89 12.70 -8.67
N LYS A 189 4.37 11.84 -9.59
CA LYS A 189 4.14 10.39 -9.59
C LYS A 189 4.30 9.78 -8.20
N TYR A 190 5.45 9.99 -7.56
CA TYR A 190 5.69 9.38 -6.25
C TYR A 190 4.91 10.04 -5.13
N LEU A 191 4.53 11.31 -5.23
CA LEU A 191 3.62 11.93 -4.26
C LEU A 191 2.27 11.20 -4.26
N VAL A 192 1.71 10.95 -5.45
CA VAL A 192 0.44 10.21 -5.62
C VAL A 192 0.58 8.77 -5.14
N LEU A 193 1.54 8.02 -5.68
CA LEU A 193 1.69 6.59 -5.38
C LEU A 193 2.02 6.33 -3.89
N ASN A 194 2.86 7.16 -3.27
CA ASN A 194 3.19 7.04 -1.85
C ASN A 194 1.94 7.28 -0.99
N ARG A 195 1.12 8.27 -1.33
CA ARG A 195 -0.10 8.56 -0.58
C ARG A 195 -1.13 7.44 -0.70
N LEU A 196 -1.28 6.86 -1.89
CA LEU A 196 -2.16 5.70 -2.10
C LEU A 196 -1.68 4.48 -1.32
N LEU A 197 -0.38 4.14 -1.37
CA LEU A 197 0.17 3.05 -0.57
C LEU A 197 0.00 3.28 0.93
N ARG A 198 0.22 4.51 1.41
CA ARG A 198 -0.06 4.88 2.81
C ARG A 198 -1.52 4.63 3.16
N GLY A 199 -2.46 5.03 2.29
CA GLY A 199 -3.89 4.80 2.48
C GLY A 199 -4.24 3.31 2.58
N ILE A 200 -3.62 2.47 1.75
CA ILE A 200 -3.77 1.02 1.79
C ILE A 200 -3.19 0.45 3.09
N ASN A 201 -1.98 0.86 3.46
CA ASN A 201 -1.28 0.43 4.67
C ASN A 201 -2.11 0.71 5.94
N SER A 202 -2.75 1.87 6.02
CA SER A 202 -3.65 2.24 7.13
C SER A 202 -4.94 1.40 7.20
N ASN A 203 -5.21 0.57 6.20
CA ASN A 203 -6.43 -0.23 6.08
C ASN A 203 -6.15 -1.73 5.91
N LEU A 204 -4.91 -2.20 6.03
CA LEU A 204 -4.54 -3.61 5.79
C LEU A 204 -5.40 -4.62 6.56
N SER A 205 -5.78 -4.31 7.80
CA SER A 205 -6.64 -5.18 8.62
C SER A 205 -8.07 -5.36 8.09
N ARG A 206 -8.53 -4.49 7.18
CA ARG A 206 -9.85 -4.54 6.55
C ARG A 206 -9.82 -5.21 5.17
N LEU A 207 -8.64 -5.52 4.65
CA LEU A 207 -8.44 -6.01 3.29
C LEU A 207 -8.03 -7.49 3.31
N PRO A 208 -8.53 -8.32 2.38
CA PRO A 208 -8.10 -9.71 2.25
C PRO A 208 -6.58 -9.83 2.05
N PRO A 209 -5.83 -10.42 2.99
CA PRO A 209 -4.36 -10.50 2.91
C PRO A 209 -3.90 -11.29 1.68
N GLU A 210 -4.67 -12.27 1.22
CA GLU A 210 -4.40 -13.08 0.01
C GLU A 210 -4.40 -12.24 -1.28
N ILE A 211 -5.12 -11.12 -1.28
CA ILE A 211 -5.17 -10.19 -2.42
C ILE A 211 -4.14 -9.08 -2.24
N VAL A 212 -4.29 -8.29 -1.16
CA VAL A 212 -3.51 -7.06 -0.99
C VAL A 212 -2.06 -7.36 -0.64
N GLY A 213 -1.82 -8.32 0.27
CA GLY A 213 -0.48 -8.68 0.74
C GLY A 213 0.35 -9.28 -0.39
N ARG A 214 -0.25 -10.23 -1.12
CA ARG A 214 0.31 -10.80 -2.35
C ARG A 214 0.74 -9.70 -3.34
N SER A 215 -0.16 -8.79 -3.64
CA SER A 215 0.05 -7.75 -4.66
C SER A 215 1.12 -6.74 -4.23
N ILE A 216 1.18 -6.36 -2.94
CA ILE A 216 2.25 -5.50 -2.42
C ILE A 216 3.61 -6.20 -2.51
N CYS A 217 3.69 -7.49 -2.17
CA CYS A 217 4.94 -8.23 -2.26
C CYS A 217 5.45 -8.35 -3.70
N ILE A 218 4.57 -8.67 -4.65
CA ILE A 218 4.94 -8.73 -6.08
C ILE A 218 5.34 -7.34 -6.60
N LEU A 219 4.63 -6.29 -6.20
CA LEU A 219 4.99 -4.91 -6.53
C LEU A 219 6.39 -4.56 -6.04
N ALA A 220 6.70 -4.89 -4.79
CA ALA A 220 8.02 -4.68 -4.21
C ALA A 220 9.12 -5.43 -4.96
N ILE A 221 8.91 -6.71 -5.27
CA ILE A 221 9.84 -7.53 -6.06
C ILE A 221 10.04 -6.92 -7.45
N LEU A 222 8.95 -6.54 -8.13
CA LEU A 222 9.00 -5.93 -9.46
C LEU A 222 9.87 -4.67 -9.49
N VAL A 223 9.57 -3.70 -8.62
CA VAL A 223 10.24 -2.38 -8.67
C VAL A 223 11.69 -2.43 -8.20
N THR A 224 12.03 -3.37 -7.32
CA THR A 224 13.40 -3.54 -6.80
C THR A 224 14.26 -4.35 -7.75
N GLN A 225 13.73 -5.40 -8.37
CA GLN A 225 14.51 -6.28 -9.24
C GLN A 225 14.61 -5.77 -10.69
N CYS A 226 13.76 -4.85 -11.13
CA CYS A 226 13.89 -4.26 -12.48
C CYS A 226 15.28 -3.65 -12.68
N GLY A 227 16.07 -4.24 -13.59
CA GLY A 227 17.44 -3.82 -13.91
C GLY A 227 18.50 -4.30 -12.92
N PHE A 228 18.18 -5.26 -12.03
CA PHE A 228 19.09 -5.80 -11.02
C PHE A 228 19.07 -7.33 -11.01
N ASN A 229 20.26 -7.93 -10.92
CA ASN A 229 20.43 -9.34 -10.61
C ASN A 229 20.92 -9.46 -9.17
N PHE A 230 20.01 -9.75 -8.25
CA PHE A 230 20.35 -10.01 -6.85
C PHE A 230 20.69 -11.50 -6.64
N PRO A 231 21.49 -11.83 -5.61
CA PRO A 231 21.77 -13.22 -5.26
C PRO A 231 20.49 -13.99 -4.88
N GLU A 232 20.57 -15.33 -4.92
CA GLU A 232 19.43 -16.19 -4.56
C GLU A 232 18.97 -15.96 -3.11
N ASN A 233 17.65 -16.06 -2.91
CA ASN A 233 16.99 -15.67 -1.67
C ASN A 233 17.41 -16.54 -0.49
N GLN A 234 18.28 -16.02 0.38
CA GLN A 234 18.72 -16.77 1.56
C GLN A 234 17.69 -16.72 2.68
N LEU A 235 16.93 -15.62 2.79
CA LEU A 235 15.98 -15.43 3.90
C LEU A 235 14.83 -16.43 3.83
N ASN A 236 14.29 -16.67 2.64
CA ASN A 236 13.18 -17.60 2.46
C ASN A 236 13.57 -19.03 2.86
N SER A 237 14.74 -19.50 2.42
CA SER A 237 15.26 -20.82 2.79
C SER A 237 15.56 -20.94 4.30
N LYS A 238 16.09 -19.87 4.92
CA LYS A 238 16.36 -19.85 6.37
C LYS A 238 15.09 -19.93 7.21
N VAL A 239 14.03 -19.22 6.83
CA VAL A 239 12.82 -19.07 7.65
C VAL A 239 11.77 -20.14 7.34
N LEU A 240 11.52 -20.42 6.05
CA LEU A 240 10.50 -21.38 5.61
C LEU A 240 11.08 -22.76 5.23
N GLY A 241 12.41 -22.93 5.25
CA GLY A 241 13.06 -24.16 4.79
C GLY A 241 12.98 -24.34 3.27
N ASN A 242 13.17 -25.57 2.79
CA ASN A 242 13.06 -25.93 1.37
C ASN A 242 11.61 -26.08 0.90
N ILE A 243 10.66 -25.36 1.52
CA ILE A 243 9.29 -25.28 1.00
C ILE A 243 9.38 -24.46 -0.29
N SER A 244 9.53 -25.21 -1.38
CA SER A 244 9.66 -24.76 -2.76
C SER A 244 8.76 -23.57 -3.06
N GLN A 245 9.31 -22.57 -3.76
CA GLN A 245 8.60 -21.43 -4.34
C GLN A 245 7.20 -21.87 -4.83
N LEU A 246 6.14 -21.50 -4.10
CA LEU A 246 4.79 -21.97 -4.37
C LEU A 246 4.29 -21.46 -5.73
N GLU A 247 4.82 -20.33 -6.19
CA GLU A 247 4.50 -19.74 -7.48
C GLU A 247 5.73 -19.16 -8.18
N ILE A 248 5.85 -19.43 -9.47
CA ILE A 248 6.91 -18.89 -10.33
C ILE A 248 6.54 -17.45 -10.67
N ILE A 249 7.32 -16.51 -10.16
CA ILE A 249 7.23 -15.09 -10.55
C ILE A 249 8.09 -14.86 -11.78
N GLU A 250 7.61 -14.04 -12.71
CA GLU A 250 8.39 -13.58 -13.86
C GLU A 250 9.74 -12.97 -13.40
N ASN A 251 10.81 -13.30 -14.12
CA ASN A 251 12.10 -12.66 -13.86
C ASN A 251 12.11 -11.22 -14.38
N PHE A 252 12.15 -10.26 -13.46
CA PHE A 252 12.15 -8.84 -13.79
C PHE A 252 13.54 -8.25 -14.05
N SER A 253 14.63 -9.01 -13.85
CA SER A 253 15.99 -8.47 -13.92
C SER A 253 16.39 -7.96 -15.29
N ASN A 254 15.88 -8.57 -16.36
CA ASN A 254 16.10 -8.16 -17.75
C ASN A 254 15.30 -6.91 -18.16
N ARG A 255 14.44 -6.37 -17.28
CA ARG A 255 13.66 -5.16 -17.54
C ARG A 255 14.48 -3.91 -17.24
N ARG A 256 14.02 -2.76 -17.73
CA ARG A 256 14.67 -1.47 -17.45
C ARG A 256 14.52 -1.10 -15.98
N ARG A 257 15.59 -0.55 -15.41
CA ARG A 257 15.60 0.01 -14.06
C ARG A 257 14.47 1.01 -13.85
N ILE A 258 13.72 0.80 -12.77
CA ILE A 258 12.68 1.72 -12.31
C ILE A 258 13.30 2.61 -11.21
N PRO A 259 13.38 3.94 -11.41
CA PRO A 259 13.87 4.84 -10.38
C PRO A 259 12.80 4.97 -9.31
N ILE A 260 13.11 4.61 -8.06
CA ILE A 260 12.20 4.64 -6.90
C ILE A 260 12.77 5.57 -5.83
N ASN A 261 11.92 6.10 -4.94
CA ASN A 261 12.38 6.90 -3.81
C ASN A 261 12.26 6.12 -2.48
N ALA A 262 12.97 6.57 -1.46
CA ALA A 262 12.98 5.92 -0.15
C ALA A 262 11.58 5.85 0.47
N ILE A 263 10.77 6.90 0.33
CA ILE A 263 9.39 6.92 0.87
C ILE A 263 8.55 5.78 0.27
N PHE A 264 8.62 5.56 -1.05
CA PHE A 264 7.89 4.49 -1.72
C PHE A 264 8.32 3.11 -1.20
N LEU A 265 9.64 2.89 -1.04
CA LEU A 265 10.16 1.65 -0.46
C LEU A 265 9.71 1.46 0.99
N ARG A 266 9.68 2.52 1.80
CA ARG A 266 9.19 2.45 3.18
C ARG A 266 7.71 2.05 3.23
N GLU A 267 6.87 2.66 2.40
CA GLU A 267 5.45 2.25 2.34
C GLU A 267 5.30 0.80 1.86
N LEU A 268 6.12 0.33 0.92
CA LEU A 268 6.14 -1.08 0.53
C LEU A 268 6.56 -2.00 1.69
N ILE A 269 7.58 -1.64 2.46
CA ILE A 269 8.04 -2.43 3.61
C ILE A 269 6.92 -2.61 4.63
N CYS A 270 6.09 -1.60 4.90
CA CYS A 270 4.97 -1.73 5.82
C CYS A 270 4.00 -2.85 5.41
N GLY A 271 3.60 -2.89 4.13
CA GLY A 271 2.73 -3.95 3.61
C GLY A 271 3.43 -5.30 3.46
N VAL A 272 4.72 -5.32 3.14
CA VAL A 272 5.54 -6.54 3.13
C VAL A 272 5.62 -7.14 4.54
N TYR A 273 5.92 -6.33 5.56
CA TYR A 273 5.98 -6.78 6.95
C TYR A 273 4.64 -7.37 7.41
N PHE A 274 3.53 -6.71 7.10
CA PHE A 274 2.20 -7.29 7.34
C PHE A 274 2.04 -8.65 6.64
N SER A 275 2.50 -8.78 5.40
CA SER A 275 2.38 -10.00 4.60
C SER A 275 3.24 -11.17 5.11
N ILE A 276 4.34 -10.90 5.84
CA ILE A 276 5.16 -11.95 6.49
C ILE A 276 4.30 -12.81 7.42
N TYR A 277 3.35 -12.20 8.13
CA TYR A 277 2.50 -12.88 9.11
C TYR A 277 1.09 -13.22 8.60
N ASN A 278 0.76 -12.89 7.34
CA ASN A 278 -0.58 -13.03 6.80
C ASN A 278 -0.56 -13.70 5.41
N TYR A 279 -0.52 -15.04 5.40
CA TYR A 279 -0.68 -15.94 4.23
C TYR A 279 0.32 -15.81 3.07
N ASN A 280 1.25 -14.85 3.10
CA ASN A 280 2.14 -14.55 1.96
C ASN A 280 3.62 -14.48 2.39
N ALA A 281 4.01 -15.25 3.40
CA ALA A 281 5.35 -15.20 3.99
C ALA A 281 6.47 -15.43 2.95
N ASP A 282 6.26 -16.33 2.00
CA ASP A 282 7.19 -16.66 0.93
C ASP A 282 7.46 -15.46 0.00
N PHE A 283 6.40 -14.79 -0.48
CA PHE A 283 6.54 -13.57 -1.28
C PHE A 283 7.09 -12.42 -0.46
N ALA A 284 6.67 -12.29 0.79
CA ALA A 284 7.06 -11.21 1.68
C ALA A 284 8.56 -11.26 2.03
N LEU A 285 9.10 -12.43 2.36
CA LEU A 285 10.53 -12.60 2.63
C LEU A 285 11.38 -12.34 1.38
N LYS A 286 10.94 -12.80 0.19
CA LYS A 286 11.59 -12.48 -1.08
C LYS A 286 11.54 -10.99 -1.39
N ALA A 287 10.42 -10.34 -1.12
CA ALA A 287 10.26 -8.89 -1.30
C ALA A 287 11.17 -8.11 -0.35
N LEU A 288 11.23 -8.50 0.93
CA LEU A 288 12.07 -7.89 1.95
C LEU A 288 13.55 -7.95 1.55
N GLU A 289 14.03 -9.12 1.13
CA GLU A 289 15.42 -9.30 0.68
C GLU A 289 15.73 -8.45 -0.56
N SER A 290 14.80 -8.41 -1.52
CA SER A 290 14.96 -7.59 -2.73
C SER A 290 14.98 -6.09 -2.43
N ILE A 291 14.17 -5.62 -1.47
CA ILE A 291 14.21 -4.24 -0.98
C ILE A 291 15.54 -3.96 -0.29
N HIS A 292 16.02 -4.87 0.55
CA HIS A 292 17.29 -4.74 1.24
C HIS A 292 18.47 -4.60 0.25
N TYR A 293 18.60 -5.50 -0.73
CA TYR A 293 19.64 -5.39 -1.75
C TYR A 293 19.51 -4.11 -2.60
N ARG A 294 18.29 -3.71 -2.93
CA ARG A 294 18.05 -2.45 -3.66
C ARG A 294 18.49 -1.24 -2.85
N ALA A 295 18.23 -1.23 -1.55
CA ALA A 295 18.63 -0.19 -0.63
C ALA A 295 20.16 -0.14 -0.44
N GLN A 296 20.83 -1.30 -0.40
CA GLN A 296 22.29 -1.38 -0.36
C GLN A 296 22.90 -0.74 -1.62
N TYR A 297 22.38 -1.10 -2.80
CA TYR A 297 22.88 -0.57 -4.07
C TYR A 297 22.66 0.95 -4.20
N GLU A 298 21.52 1.47 -3.74
CA GLU A 298 21.20 2.91 -3.77
C GLU A 298 21.68 3.68 -2.52
N MET A 299 22.35 3.02 -1.58
CA MET A 299 22.83 3.60 -0.32
C MET A 299 21.72 4.29 0.50
N LEU A 300 20.53 3.68 0.54
CA LEU A 300 19.37 4.23 1.25
C LEU A 300 19.40 3.84 2.73
N ALA A 301 20.15 4.60 3.53
CA ALA A 301 20.38 4.31 4.96
C ALA A 301 19.09 4.08 5.78
N GLU A 302 18.05 4.91 5.61
CA GLU A 302 16.75 4.76 6.30
C GLU A 302 16.14 3.38 6.02
N ILE A 303 16.19 2.94 4.76
CA ILE A 303 15.60 1.67 4.33
C ILE A 303 16.44 0.49 4.83
N LEU A 304 17.77 0.63 4.83
CA LEU A 304 18.67 -0.38 5.39
C LEU A 304 18.39 -0.63 6.88
N VAL A 305 18.28 0.43 7.68
CA VAL A 305 17.96 0.29 9.12
C VAL A 305 16.64 -0.44 9.33
N ILE A 306 15.60 -0.11 8.56
CA ILE A 306 14.29 -0.76 8.69
C ILE A 306 14.36 -2.23 8.27
N THR A 307 14.98 -2.53 7.12
CA THR A 307 15.07 -3.91 6.63
C THR A 307 15.89 -4.80 7.56
N GLU A 308 17.03 -4.31 8.06
CA GLU A 308 17.86 -5.04 9.03
C GLU A 308 17.10 -5.31 10.33
N ALA A 309 16.32 -4.34 10.82
CA ALA A 309 15.50 -4.52 12.02
C ALA A 309 14.34 -5.51 11.85
N ILE A 310 13.95 -5.84 10.61
CA ILE A 310 12.94 -6.87 10.33
C ILE A 310 13.60 -8.24 10.14
N ILE A 311 14.82 -8.26 9.58
CA ILE A 311 15.57 -9.49 9.32
C ILE A 311 16.08 -10.14 10.62
N HIS A 312 16.40 -9.32 11.63
CA HIS A 312 16.98 -9.73 12.91
C HIS A 312 15.97 -9.67 14.06
#